data_AF-A0A443VCW8-F1
#
_entry.id   AF-A0A443VCW8-F1
#
_cell.length_a   1.000
_cell.length_b   1.000
_cell.length_c   1.000
_cell.angle_alpha   90.00
_cell.angle_beta   90.00
_cell.angle_gamma   90.00
#
_symmetry.space_group_name_H-M   'P 1'
#
loop_
_entity.id
_entity.type
_entity.pdbx_description
1 polymer ?
#
loop_
_entity_poly.entity_id
_entity_poly.type
_entity_poly.pdbx_seq_one_letter_code
_entity_poly.pdbx_strand_id
1 'polypeptide(L)'
;MPFAALAEFERNLIRERTRAGLVAARARGRAGGRKPKLTEAQIKEINEMVDAQKLPIGRIAELYGVSRTTIYKVAPRRENEVGEAQPVKKKP
;
A
#
# COMPACT_ATOMS: atom_id res chain seq x y z
N MET A 1 -21.56 -37.61 -10.76
CA MET A 1 -22.14 -36.26 -10.88
C MET A 1 -23.01 -35.75 -9.71
N PRO A 2 -23.53 -36.54 -8.73
CA PRO A 2 -24.37 -35.96 -7.66
C PRO A 2 -23.56 -35.30 -6.52
N PHE A 3 -22.40 -35.86 -6.16
CA PHE A 3 -21.57 -35.31 -5.08
C PHE A 3 -20.90 -33.98 -5.45
N ALA A 4 -20.67 -33.73 -6.75
CA ALA A 4 -20.10 -32.46 -7.21
C ALA A 4 -21.07 -31.28 -6.97
N ALA A 5 -22.35 -31.47 -7.31
CA ALA A 5 -23.38 -30.45 -7.09
C ALA A 5 -23.59 -30.15 -5.60
N LEU A 6 -23.57 -31.19 -4.74
CA LEU A 6 -23.66 -31.02 -3.29
C LEU A 6 -22.44 -30.26 -2.73
N ALA A 7 -21.23 -30.60 -3.17
CA ALA A 7 -20.01 -29.91 -2.75
C ALA A 7 -19.98 -28.44 -3.20
N GLU A 8 -20.57 -28.10 -4.35
CA GLU A 8 -20.73 -26.71 -4.79
C GLU A 8 -21.74 -25.95 -3.93
N PHE A 9 -22.87 -26.57 -3.58
CA PHE A 9 -23.87 -25.99 -2.70
C PHE A 9 -23.30 -25.64 -1.32
N GLU A 10 -22.59 -26.57 -0.68
CA GLU A 10 -21.96 -26.36 0.63
C GLU A 10 -20.92 -25.23 0.60
N ARG A 11 -20.08 -25.19 -0.46
CA ARG A 11 -19.10 -24.11 -0.64
C ARG A 11 -19.77 -22.75 -0.79
N ASN A 12 -20.89 -22.67 -1.52
CA ASN A 12 -21.64 -21.43 -1.68
C ASN A 12 -22.23 -20.96 -0.33
N LEU A 13 -22.78 -21.89 0.46
CA LEU A 13 -23.30 -21.56 1.79
C LEU A 13 -22.22 -21.04 2.74
N ILE A 14 -21.02 -21.64 2.73
CA ILE A 14 -19.87 -21.17 3.53
C ILE A 14 -19.43 -19.76 3.10
N ARG A 15 -19.38 -19.49 1.79
CA ARG A 15 -19.04 -18.17 1.26
C ARG A 15 -20.04 -17.10 1.67
N GLU A 16 -21.33 -17.42 1.61
CA GLU A 16 -22.40 -16.51 2.00
C GLU A 16 -22.29 -16.12 3.47
N ARG A 17 -22.12 -17.11 4.36
CA ARG A 17 -21.89 -16.88 5.80
C ARG A 17 -20.64 -16.04 6.06
N THR A 18 -19.55 -16.32 5.35
CA THR A 18 -18.31 -15.55 5.47
C THR A 18 -18.52 -14.09 5.07
N ARG A 19 -19.25 -13.84 3.99
CA ARG A 19 -19.60 -12.47 3.54
C ARG A 19 -20.45 -11.76 4.58
N ALA A 20 -21.49 -12.40 5.10
CA ALA A 20 -22.33 -11.84 6.16
C ALA A 20 -21.49 -11.47 7.40
N GLY A 21 -20.57 -12.33 7.83
CA GLY A 21 -19.65 -12.06 8.93
C GLY A 21 -18.71 -10.88 8.67
N LEU A 22 -18.17 -10.77 7.44
CA LEU A 22 -17.33 -9.63 7.05
C LEU A 22 -18.10 -8.30 7.04
N VAL A 23 -19.35 -8.31 6.57
CA VAL A 23 -20.22 -7.12 6.61
C VAL A 23 -20.48 -6.69 8.05
N ALA A 24 -20.83 -7.62 8.93
CA ALA A 24 -21.02 -7.34 10.35
C ALA A 24 -19.73 -6.84 11.04
N ALA A 25 -18.56 -7.37 10.67
CA ALA A 25 -17.28 -6.89 11.17
C ALA A 25 -16.97 -5.46 10.70
N ARG A 26 -17.24 -5.13 9.43
CA ARG A 26 -17.08 -3.77 8.89
C ARG A 26 -18.04 -2.77 9.55
N ALA A 27 -19.29 -3.17 9.79
CA ALA A 27 -20.27 -2.34 10.51
C ALA A 27 -19.82 -1.99 11.94
N ARG A 28 -19.06 -2.89 12.59
CA ARG A 28 -18.40 -2.64 13.88
C ARG A 28 -17.09 -1.85 13.78
N GLY A 29 -16.76 -1.28 12.62
CA GLY A 29 -15.57 -0.45 12.40
C GLY A 29 -14.29 -1.21 12.06
N ARG A 30 -14.35 -2.54 11.81
CA ARG A 30 -13.15 -3.30 11.45
C ARG A 30 -12.85 -3.15 9.94
N ALA A 31 -11.78 -2.42 9.62
CA ALA A 31 -11.36 -2.19 8.23
C ALA A 31 -10.88 -3.47 7.49
N GLY A 32 -10.31 -4.44 8.22
CA GLY A 32 -9.71 -5.64 7.63
C GLY A 32 -8.42 -5.36 6.84
N GLY A 33 -7.93 -6.34 6.08
CA GLY A 33 -6.77 -6.19 5.20
C GLY A 33 -5.41 -6.04 5.89
N ARG A 34 -4.38 -5.75 5.09
CA ARG A 34 -3.01 -5.51 5.57
C ARG A 34 -2.90 -4.10 6.14
N LYS A 35 -2.38 -3.97 7.35
CA LYS A 35 -2.11 -2.65 7.96
C LYS A 35 -1.08 -1.88 7.12
N PRO A 36 -1.28 -0.57 6.88
CA PRO A 36 -0.27 0.26 6.22
C PRO A 36 1.01 0.29 7.06
N LYS A 37 2.16 0.28 6.39
CA LYS A 37 3.48 0.38 7.03
C LYS A 37 3.81 1.80 7.52
N LEU A 38 3.22 2.80 6.89
CA LEU A 38 3.43 4.21 7.16
C LEU A 38 2.23 4.78 7.92
N THR A 39 2.49 5.63 8.90
CA THR A 39 1.46 6.41 9.59
C THR A 39 1.13 7.69 8.82
N GLU A 40 -0.01 8.30 9.09
CA GLU A 40 -0.42 9.56 8.45
C GLU A 40 0.58 10.71 8.70
N ALA A 41 1.19 10.75 9.89
CA ALA A 41 2.23 11.72 10.22
C ALA A 41 3.48 11.50 9.36
N GLN A 42 3.92 10.25 9.20
CA GLN A 42 5.07 9.92 8.33
C GLN A 42 4.78 10.24 6.88
N ILE A 43 3.54 10.04 6.43
CA ILE A 43 3.12 10.40 5.07
C ILE A 43 3.26 11.91 4.83
N LYS A 44 2.86 12.75 5.80
CA LYS A 44 3.02 14.21 5.70
C LYS A 44 4.49 14.61 5.65
N GLU A 45 5.29 14.05 6.56
CA GLU A 45 6.74 14.30 6.62
C GLU A 45 7.45 13.89 5.32
N ILE A 46 7.10 12.73 4.75
CA ILE A 46 7.63 12.27 3.47
C ILE A 46 7.26 13.23 2.33
N ASN A 47 6.01 13.72 2.28
CA ASN A 47 5.59 14.70 1.28
C ASN A 47 6.41 15.99 1.38
N GLU A 48 6.58 16.53 2.58
CA GLU A 48 7.39 17.75 2.80
C GLU A 48 8.87 17.56 2.41
N MET A 49 9.46 16.38 2.68
CA MET A 49 10.84 16.08 2.30
C MET A 49 11.02 15.92 0.79
N VAL A 50 10.03 15.34 0.11
CA VAL A 50 10.02 15.20 -1.35
C VAL A 50 9.84 16.55 -2.02
N ASP A 51 8.90 17.37 -1.55
CA ASP A 51 8.62 18.71 -2.08
C ASP A 51 9.80 19.65 -1.89
N ALA A 52 10.45 19.62 -0.72
CA ALA A 52 11.62 20.45 -0.45
C ALA A 52 12.92 19.94 -1.11
N GLN A 53 12.86 18.81 -1.86
CA GLN A 53 14.01 18.15 -2.51
C GLN A 53 15.22 17.93 -1.57
N LYS A 54 14.97 17.79 -0.26
CA LYS A 54 16.03 17.75 0.77
C LYS A 54 16.89 16.50 0.68
N LEU A 55 16.32 15.38 0.21
CA LEU A 55 16.97 14.08 0.14
C LEU A 55 16.55 13.33 -1.13
N PRO A 56 17.45 12.50 -1.70
CA PRO A 56 17.08 11.62 -2.79
C PRO A 56 16.06 10.57 -2.32
N ILE A 57 15.09 10.25 -3.17
CA ILE A 57 13.97 9.31 -2.88
C ILE A 57 14.47 7.95 -2.38
N GLY A 58 15.62 7.49 -2.88
CA GLY A 58 16.23 6.23 -2.42
C GLY A 58 16.61 6.27 -0.94
N ARG A 59 17.13 7.40 -0.46
CA ARG A 59 17.51 7.56 0.94
C ARG A 59 16.30 7.69 1.85
N ILE A 60 15.25 8.39 1.38
CA ILE A 60 13.96 8.47 2.10
C ILE A 60 13.36 7.06 2.27
N ALA A 61 13.35 6.27 1.20
CA ALA A 61 12.87 4.88 1.24
C ALA A 61 13.64 4.02 2.27
N GLU A 62 14.97 4.15 2.34
CA GLU A 62 15.80 3.45 3.35
C GLU A 62 15.46 3.89 4.78
N LEU A 63 15.30 5.19 5.03
CA LEU A 63 15.00 5.74 6.36
C LEU A 63 13.69 5.17 6.93
N TYR A 64 12.65 5.02 6.09
CA TYR A 64 11.36 4.48 6.51
C TYR A 64 11.22 2.96 6.28
N GLY A 65 12.25 2.28 5.78
CA GLY A 65 12.21 0.83 5.51
C GLY A 65 11.12 0.41 4.50
N VAL A 66 10.83 1.28 3.53
CA VAL A 66 9.83 1.06 2.47
C VAL A 66 10.48 1.07 1.09
N SER A 67 9.81 0.52 0.08
CA SER A 67 10.32 0.58 -1.28
C SER A 67 10.14 1.99 -1.87
N ARG A 68 10.94 2.33 -2.89
CA ARG A 68 10.78 3.56 -3.66
C ARG A 68 9.37 3.67 -4.26
N THR A 69 8.76 2.54 -4.65
CA THR A 69 7.37 2.47 -5.12
C THR A 69 6.35 2.86 -4.06
N THR A 70 6.60 2.59 -2.77
CA THR A 70 5.76 3.08 -1.68
C THR A 70 5.87 4.59 -1.54
N ILE A 71 7.06 5.16 -1.68
CA ILE A 71 7.26 6.62 -1.62
C ILE A 71 6.49 7.30 -2.76
N TYR A 72 6.62 6.83 -4.01
CA TYR A 72 5.88 7.41 -5.15
C TYR A 72 4.36 7.33 -5.02
N LYS A 73 3.83 6.29 -4.34
CA LYS A 73 2.39 6.17 -4.08
C LYS A 73 1.87 7.20 -3.08
N VAL A 74 2.72 7.59 -2.13
CA VAL A 74 2.37 8.47 -1.01
C VAL A 74 2.64 9.93 -1.35
N ALA A 75 3.70 10.19 -2.12
CA ALA A 75 4.14 11.50 -2.58
C ALA A 75 4.33 11.48 -4.10
N PRO A 76 3.23 11.58 -4.89
CA PRO A 76 3.34 11.64 -6.34
C PRO A 76 4.08 12.93 -6.72
N ARG A 77 5.18 12.80 -7.46
CA ARG A 77 5.90 13.96 -8.00
C ARG A 77 4.93 14.68 -8.92
N ARG A 78 4.47 15.88 -8.51
CA ARG A 78 3.77 16.78 -9.43
C ARG A 78 4.78 17.12 -10.52
N GLU A 79 4.41 16.84 -11.77
CA GLU A 79 5.25 17.11 -12.92
C GLU A 79 5.46 18.62 -13.04
N ASN A 80 6.48 19.14 -12.37
CA ASN A 80 7.09 20.41 -12.70
C ASN A 80 8.59 20.25 -12.49
N GLU A 81 9.30 20.52 -13.58
CA GLU A 81 10.73 20.73 -13.71
C GLU A 81 11.62 19.48 -13.70
N VAL A 82 11.86 19.04 -14.94
CA VAL A 82 13.12 18.48 -15.44
C VAL A 82 14.28 19.26 -14.81
N GLY A 83 15.06 18.60 -13.95
CA GLY A 83 16.22 19.18 -13.30
C GLY A 83 17.11 18.08 -12.73
N GLU A 84 18.12 17.72 -13.52
CA GLU A 84 19.35 17.00 -13.16
C GLU A 84 19.19 15.75 -12.27
N ALA A 85 19.00 14.61 -12.95
CA ALA A 85 19.43 13.34 -12.41
C ALA A 85 20.96 13.35 -12.25
N GLN A 86 21.44 13.70 -11.06
CA GLN A 86 22.83 13.43 -10.69
C GLN A 86 23.09 11.92 -10.82
N PRO A 87 24.17 11.50 -11.50
CA PRO A 87 24.45 10.10 -11.78
C PRO A 87 24.74 9.38 -10.47
N VAL A 88 23.89 8.44 -10.10
CA VAL A 88 24.21 7.48 -9.03
C VAL A 88 25.37 6.64 -9.54
N LYS A 89 26.57 6.93 -9.04
CA LYS A 89 27.82 6.23 -9.36
C LYS A 89 27.57 4.73 -9.29
N LYS A 90 27.81 4.02 -10.40
CA LYS A 90 27.93 2.56 -10.41
C LYS A 90 29.02 2.20 -9.42
N LYS A 91 28.67 1.45 -8.37
CA LYS A 91 29.66 0.82 -7.49
C LYS A 91 30.35 -0.29 -8.31
N PRO A 92 31.69 -0.46 -8.20
CA PRO A 92 32.46 -1.38 -9.03
C PRO A 92 31.98 -2.82 -8.94
#